data_AF-A0A6S6ZX19-F1
#
_entry.id   AF-A0A6S6ZX19-F1
#
_cell.length_a   1.000
_cell.length_b   1.000
_cell.length_c   1.000
_cell.angle_alpha   90.00
_cell.angle_beta   90.00
_cell.angle_gamma   90.00
#
_symmetry.space_group_name_H-M   'P 1'
#
loop_
_entity.id
_entity.type
_entity.pdbx_description
1 polymer ?
#
loop_
_entity_poly.entity_id
_entity_poly.type
_entity_poly.pdbx_seq_one_letter_code
_entity_poly.pdbx_strand_id
1 'polypeptide(L)'
;MAAPVAAALIWGYRAYRAYAAYETAQTAIESAETLAQIQQRKKDVEALLKDVIKGMKEEIDIKSSTFVRTGGNVTVSRGRSENVTYRQYIERKIPFRPIISTVCQWALKSPLKVPRRIRKRIPGEVIETTIDIALKQTTASLVFEAVDDLLTWQSPLKAEPNYDAASRVALLGEPATRPKRISKYFPFWPRPRGSLAPDLVIVEYRQQPFEVNNVFAAIEIKFPNDWVKGKQMGDYARLMNEDKTKVALMRVPEDCTGYEPSADGKPERGARPRRDR
;
A
#
# COMPACT_ATOMS: atom_id res chain seq x y z
N MET A 1 -10.14 12.75 19.30
CA MET A 1 -9.34 12.55 18.07
C MET A 1 -9.95 11.50 17.12
N ALA A 2 -11.28 11.47 16.92
CA ALA A 2 -11.98 10.48 16.10
C ALA A 2 -12.35 10.99 14.68
N ALA A 3 -12.25 12.30 14.44
CA ALA A 3 -12.67 12.95 13.19
C ALA A 3 -11.81 12.62 11.95
N PRO A 4 -10.47 12.47 12.01
CA PRO A 4 -9.67 12.37 10.79
C PRO A 4 -9.61 10.93 10.23
N VAL A 5 -9.77 9.89 11.06
CA VAL A 5 -9.84 8.48 10.60
C VAL A 5 -11.12 8.25 9.79
N ALA A 6 -12.23 8.82 10.26
CA ALA A 6 -13.49 8.83 9.54
C ALA A 6 -13.38 9.63 8.23
N ALA A 7 -12.64 10.74 8.18
CA ALA A 7 -12.52 11.58 6.99
C ALA A 7 -11.80 10.89 5.81
N ALA A 8 -10.70 10.18 6.05
CA ALA A 8 -9.95 9.46 5.02
C ALA A 8 -10.75 8.27 4.45
N LEU A 9 -11.48 7.55 5.31
CA LEU A 9 -12.46 6.55 4.90
C LEU A 9 -13.66 7.14 4.17
N ILE A 10 -14.13 8.32 4.60
CA ILE A 10 -15.17 9.09 3.90
C ILE A 10 -14.68 9.52 2.52
N TRP A 11 -13.39 9.78 2.30
CA TRP A 11 -12.84 10.05 0.96
C TRP A 11 -12.80 8.80 0.07
N GLY A 12 -12.34 7.65 0.60
CA GLY A 12 -12.42 6.37 -0.12
C GLY A 12 -13.86 5.91 -0.39
N TYR A 13 -14.78 6.19 0.53
CA TYR A 13 -16.21 5.93 0.39
C TYR A 13 -16.94 6.96 -0.48
N ARG A 14 -16.46 8.22 -0.54
CA ARG A 14 -16.93 9.24 -1.50
C ARG A 14 -16.49 8.92 -2.91
N ALA A 15 -15.29 8.36 -3.09
CA ALA A 15 -14.84 7.77 -4.36
C ALA A 15 -15.75 6.60 -4.77
N TYR A 16 -16.09 5.72 -3.82
CA TYR A 16 -17.08 4.64 -4.01
C TYR A 16 -18.47 5.17 -4.39
N ARG A 17 -19.01 6.19 -3.71
CA ARG A 17 -20.31 6.80 -4.01
C ARG A 17 -20.31 7.60 -5.31
N ALA A 18 -19.22 8.29 -5.65
CA ALA A 18 -19.10 9.01 -6.92
C ALA A 18 -19.03 8.04 -8.11
N TYR A 19 -18.37 6.89 -7.95
CA TYR A 19 -18.31 5.83 -8.96
C TYR A 19 -19.63 5.03 -9.05
N ALA A 20 -20.24 4.67 -7.93
CA ALA A 20 -21.53 3.97 -7.89
C ALA A 20 -22.70 4.87 -8.36
N ALA A 21 -22.72 6.16 -8.02
CA ALA A 21 -23.74 7.09 -8.50
C ALA A 21 -23.57 7.43 -10.01
N TYR A 22 -22.37 7.25 -10.55
CA TYR A 22 -22.12 7.40 -11.99
C TYR A 22 -22.64 6.21 -12.81
N GLU A 23 -22.71 4.99 -12.24
CA GLU A 23 -23.11 3.78 -13.00
C GLU A 23 -24.43 3.11 -12.57
N THR A 24 -24.94 3.32 -11.36
CA THR A 24 -26.08 2.54 -10.84
C THR A 24 -27.13 3.42 -10.18
N ALA A 25 -28.20 3.71 -10.91
CA ALA A 25 -29.48 4.11 -10.32
C ALA A 25 -30.05 2.92 -9.50
N GLN A 26 -29.67 2.78 -8.23
CA GLN A 26 -30.17 1.70 -7.36
C GLN A 26 -31.34 2.14 -6.47
N THR A 27 -32.28 1.20 -6.24
CA THR A 27 -33.57 1.37 -5.54
C THR A 27 -33.45 1.25 -4.01
N ALA A 28 -34.47 1.75 -3.30
CA ALA A 28 -34.45 2.05 -1.86
C ALA A 28 -34.33 0.83 -0.89
N ILE A 29 -34.54 -0.41 -1.35
CA ILE A 29 -34.51 -1.62 -0.50
C ILE A 29 -33.09 -2.19 -0.42
N GLU A 30 -32.35 -2.19 -1.54
CA GLU A 30 -30.93 -2.56 -1.57
C GLU A 30 -30.09 -1.63 -0.69
N SER A 31 -30.55 -0.39 -0.44
CA SER A 31 -29.83 0.57 0.40
C SER A 31 -29.72 0.18 1.87
N ALA A 32 -30.68 -0.53 2.48
CA ALA A 32 -30.69 -0.77 3.93
C ALA A 32 -29.71 -1.88 4.36
N GLU A 33 -29.68 -3.01 3.66
CA GLU A 33 -28.70 -4.07 3.87
C GLU A 33 -27.28 -3.59 3.51
N THR A 34 -27.18 -2.79 2.44
CA THR A 34 -25.94 -2.12 2.06
C THR A 34 -25.47 -1.14 3.15
N LEU A 35 -26.38 -0.41 3.81
CA LEU A 35 -26.06 0.50 4.91
C LEU A 35 -25.50 -0.22 6.14
N ALA A 36 -26.07 -1.36 6.53
CA ALA A 36 -25.57 -2.15 7.66
C ALA A 36 -24.17 -2.72 7.38
N GLN A 37 -23.95 -3.23 6.16
CA GLN A 37 -22.63 -3.69 5.72
C GLN A 37 -21.61 -2.53 5.66
N ILE A 38 -22.03 -1.33 5.25
CA ILE A 38 -21.19 -0.13 5.27
C ILE A 38 -20.80 0.23 6.71
N GLN A 39 -21.73 0.19 7.65
CA GLN A 39 -21.45 0.51 9.06
C GLN A 39 -20.49 -0.50 9.68
N GLN A 40 -20.66 -1.79 9.43
CA GLN A 40 -19.74 -2.81 9.93
C GLN A 40 -18.35 -2.64 9.30
N ARG A 41 -18.27 -2.48 7.99
CA ARG A 41 -16.98 -2.20 7.30
C ARG A 41 -16.31 -0.94 7.83
N LYS A 42 -17.08 0.10 8.12
CA LYS A 42 -16.54 1.33 8.72
C LYS A 42 -15.88 1.03 10.06
N LYS A 43 -16.52 0.26 10.95
CA LYS A 43 -15.94 -0.14 12.23
C LYS A 43 -14.66 -0.97 12.06
N ASP A 44 -14.69 -1.95 11.16
CA ASP A 44 -13.54 -2.82 10.91
C ASP A 44 -12.34 -2.02 10.39
N VAL A 45 -12.57 -1.05 9.50
CA VAL A 45 -11.49 -0.19 8.99
C VAL A 45 -11.03 0.81 10.04
N GLU A 46 -11.93 1.38 10.86
CA GLU A 46 -11.53 2.24 11.98
C GLU A 46 -10.64 1.50 12.98
N ALA A 47 -10.98 0.25 13.31
CA ALA A 47 -10.17 -0.61 14.17
C ALA A 47 -8.81 -0.91 13.53
N LEU A 48 -8.79 -1.37 12.28
CA LEU A 48 -7.55 -1.61 11.54
C LEU A 48 -6.66 -0.38 11.48
N LEU A 49 -7.22 0.78 11.11
CA LEU A 49 -6.47 2.02 11.00
C LEU A 49 -5.92 2.42 12.36
N LYS A 50 -6.70 2.30 13.44
CA LYS A 50 -6.20 2.58 14.80
C LYS A 50 -4.99 1.73 15.15
N ASP A 51 -5.04 0.43 14.88
CA ASP A 51 -3.95 -0.50 15.17
C ASP A 51 -2.74 -0.25 14.26
N VAL A 52 -2.97 0.00 12.97
CA VAL A 52 -1.93 0.35 12.00
C VAL A 52 -1.26 1.68 12.35
N ILE A 53 -2.01 2.72 12.69
CA ILE A 53 -1.48 4.03 13.10
C ILE A 53 -0.67 3.88 14.37
N LYS A 54 -1.19 3.15 15.37
CA LYS A 54 -0.49 2.89 16.63
C LYS A 54 0.82 2.16 16.35
N GLY A 55 0.76 1.06 15.60
CA GLY A 55 1.93 0.30 15.19
C GLY A 55 2.92 1.16 14.40
N MET A 56 2.44 2.00 13.47
CA MET A 56 3.32 2.86 12.66
C MET A 56 3.97 3.90 13.54
N LYS A 57 3.22 4.55 14.42
CA LYS A 57 3.76 5.54 15.34
C LYS A 57 4.84 4.92 16.23
N GLU A 58 4.55 3.77 16.85
CA GLU A 58 5.52 3.04 17.67
C GLU A 58 6.75 2.62 16.85
N GLU A 59 6.55 2.05 15.66
CA GLU A 59 7.65 1.61 14.81
C GLU A 59 8.48 2.79 14.28
N ILE A 60 7.85 3.93 13.96
CA ILE A 60 8.54 5.15 13.55
C ILE A 60 9.27 5.77 14.75
N ASP A 61 8.69 5.81 15.94
CA ASP A 61 9.34 6.37 17.14
C ASP A 61 10.58 5.52 17.51
N ILE A 62 10.46 4.19 17.45
CA ILE A 62 11.59 3.26 17.67
C ILE A 62 12.65 3.44 16.58
N LYS A 63 12.26 3.49 15.31
CA LYS A 63 13.21 3.52 14.20
C LYS A 63 13.78 4.89 13.90
N SER A 64 13.09 5.98 14.17
CA SER A 64 13.61 7.34 13.98
C SER A 64 14.83 7.62 14.86
N SER A 65 14.95 6.93 16.00
CA SER A 65 16.15 6.95 16.85
C SER A 65 17.30 6.04 16.37
N THR A 66 17.05 5.10 15.44
CA THR A 66 18.00 4.04 15.04
C THR A 66 18.21 3.86 13.54
N PHE A 67 17.47 4.59 12.67
CA PHE A 67 17.53 4.49 11.21
C PHE A 67 18.95 4.75 10.69
N VAL A 68 19.70 5.63 11.35
CA VAL A 68 21.09 5.98 11.02
C VAL A 68 22.07 4.82 11.26
N ARG A 69 21.73 3.77 12.04
CA ARG A 69 22.70 2.73 12.45
C ARG A 69 22.39 1.30 12.05
N THR A 70 21.16 0.91 11.70
CA THR A 70 20.86 -0.54 11.57
C THR A 70 19.97 -1.01 10.42
N GLY A 71 19.34 -0.12 9.62
CA GLY A 71 18.58 -0.53 8.43
C GLY A 71 17.65 -1.72 8.65
N GLY A 72 16.49 -1.50 9.29
CA GLY A 72 15.34 -2.41 9.44
C GLY A 72 15.59 -3.93 9.34
N ASN A 73 15.46 -4.65 10.46
CA ASN A 73 15.90 -6.05 10.62
C ASN A 73 15.01 -7.17 10.02
N VAL A 74 14.03 -6.89 9.15
CA VAL A 74 13.13 -7.94 8.66
C VAL A 74 13.39 -8.25 7.17
N THR A 75 14.20 -9.27 6.94
CA THR A 75 14.32 -9.97 5.66
C THR A 75 13.48 -11.24 5.68
N VAL A 76 12.85 -11.56 4.55
CA VAL A 76 12.36 -12.92 4.32
C VAL A 76 13.48 -13.68 3.65
N SER A 77 13.99 -14.73 4.31
CA SER A 77 14.93 -15.67 3.72
C SER A 77 14.14 -16.83 3.16
N ARG A 78 14.29 -17.13 1.86
CA ARG A 78 13.73 -18.34 1.26
C ARG A 78 14.83 -19.39 1.14
N GLY A 79 14.51 -20.61 1.54
CA GLY A 79 15.45 -21.74 1.49
C GLY A 79 16.05 -21.94 0.09
N ARG A 80 17.24 -22.54 0.00
CA ARG A 80 17.99 -22.79 -1.25
C ARG A 80 17.23 -23.58 -2.33
N SER A 81 16.06 -24.13 -2.04
CA SER A 81 15.30 -25.03 -2.93
C SER A 81 14.32 -24.35 -3.88
N GLU A 82 13.98 -23.07 -3.71
CA GLU A 82 13.18 -22.35 -4.70
C GLU A 82 14.09 -21.60 -5.68
N ASN A 83 14.06 -21.97 -6.97
CA ASN A 83 14.57 -21.13 -8.06
C ASN A 83 13.65 -19.91 -8.23
N VAL A 84 13.69 -18.99 -7.26
CA VAL A 84 12.81 -17.82 -7.27
C VAL A 84 13.36 -16.79 -8.24
N THR A 85 12.73 -16.66 -9.41
CA THR A 85 12.91 -15.47 -10.25
C THR A 85 12.68 -14.23 -9.38
N TYR A 86 13.59 -13.25 -9.43
CA TYR A 86 13.54 -12.01 -8.62
C TYR A 86 13.99 -12.13 -7.15
N ARG A 87 14.65 -13.22 -6.75
CA ARG A 87 15.18 -13.44 -5.38
C ARG A 87 15.81 -12.20 -4.75
N GLN A 88 16.68 -11.51 -5.49
CA GLN A 88 17.39 -10.31 -5.00
C GLN A 88 16.45 -9.17 -4.53
N TYR A 89 15.26 -9.05 -5.12
CA TYR A 89 14.27 -8.05 -4.75
C TYR A 89 13.37 -8.53 -3.60
N ILE A 90 13.12 -9.84 -3.51
CA ILE A 90 12.24 -10.46 -2.51
C ILE A 90 12.92 -10.50 -1.13
N GLU A 91 14.19 -10.91 -1.11
CA GLU A 91 15.00 -11.03 0.11
C GLU A 91 15.46 -9.66 0.63
N ARG A 92 15.13 -8.56 -0.07
CA ARG A 92 15.51 -7.22 0.35
C ARG A 92 14.85 -6.85 1.68
N LYS A 93 15.63 -6.19 2.54
CA LYS A 93 15.16 -5.61 3.80
C LYS A 93 14.10 -4.56 3.52
N ILE A 94 12.94 -4.72 4.14
CA ILE A 94 11.84 -3.75 4.08
C ILE A 94 11.61 -3.24 5.50
N PRO A 95 12.00 -1.99 5.82
CA PRO A 95 11.53 -1.34 7.04
C PRO A 95 10.00 -1.33 7.04
N PHE A 96 9.37 -1.52 8.20
CA PHE A 96 7.91 -1.51 8.33
C PHE A 96 7.20 -2.70 7.66
N ARG A 97 7.95 -3.77 7.30
CA ARG A 97 7.37 -4.99 6.72
C ARG A 97 6.19 -5.55 7.53
N PRO A 98 6.20 -5.63 8.88
CA PRO A 98 5.04 -6.13 9.63
C PRO A 98 3.77 -5.33 9.36
N ILE A 99 3.85 -4.00 9.40
CA ILE A 99 2.67 -3.14 9.19
C ILE A 99 2.22 -3.16 7.74
N ILE A 100 3.17 -3.09 6.79
CA ILE A 100 2.87 -3.22 5.36
C ILE A 100 2.16 -4.55 5.10
N SER A 101 2.60 -5.63 5.75
CA SER A 101 1.99 -6.96 5.66
C SER A 101 0.57 -6.97 6.22
N THR A 102 0.32 -6.35 7.38
CA THR A 102 -1.02 -6.23 7.97
C THR A 102 -1.98 -5.53 7.02
N VAL A 103 -1.58 -4.39 6.46
CA VAL A 103 -2.39 -3.64 5.48
C VAL A 103 -2.67 -4.48 4.24
N CYS A 104 -1.65 -5.15 3.69
CA CYS A 104 -1.81 -5.97 2.48
C CYS A 104 -2.66 -7.22 2.72
N GLN A 105 -2.47 -7.92 3.85
CA GLN A 105 -3.31 -9.07 4.21
C GLN A 105 -4.76 -8.65 4.43
N TRP A 106 -5.00 -7.49 5.05
CA TRP A 106 -6.35 -6.96 5.19
C TRP A 106 -6.96 -6.61 3.82
N ALA A 107 -6.21 -5.93 2.95
CA ALA A 107 -6.64 -5.62 1.59
C ALA A 107 -6.90 -6.88 0.74
N LEU A 108 -6.19 -7.98 1.00
CA LEU A 108 -6.46 -9.28 0.38
C LEU A 108 -7.77 -9.90 0.89
N LYS A 109 -8.04 -9.82 2.21
CA LYS A 109 -9.23 -10.40 2.85
C LYS A 109 -10.50 -9.59 2.61
N SER A 110 -10.38 -8.26 2.61
CA SER A 110 -11.50 -7.32 2.49
C SER A 110 -11.23 -6.23 1.44
N PRO A 111 -11.04 -6.59 0.16
CA PRO A 111 -10.81 -5.61 -0.89
C PRO A 111 -12.06 -4.76 -1.14
N LEU A 112 -11.83 -3.53 -1.60
CA LEU A 112 -12.85 -2.77 -2.32
C LEU A 112 -13.25 -3.54 -3.58
N LYS A 113 -14.56 -3.72 -3.77
CA LYS A 113 -15.13 -4.33 -4.97
C LYS A 113 -15.80 -3.24 -5.80
N VAL A 114 -15.59 -3.28 -7.10
CA VAL A 114 -16.25 -2.38 -8.05
C VAL A 114 -16.92 -3.20 -9.15
N PRO A 115 -18.15 -2.84 -9.56
CA PRO A 115 -18.75 -3.46 -10.73
C PRO A 115 -17.93 -3.06 -11.95
N ARG A 116 -17.64 -4.02 -12.83
CA ARG A 116 -17.08 -3.76 -14.16
C ARG A 116 -17.92 -4.46 -15.20
N ARG A 117 -18.38 -3.67 -16.17
CA ARG A 117 -18.98 -4.20 -17.39
C ARG A 117 -17.91 -4.80 -18.27
N ILE A 118 -18.09 -6.08 -18.60
CA ILE A 118 -17.27 -6.79 -19.57
C ILE A 118 -18.15 -7.07 -20.78
N ARG A 119 -17.62 -6.66 -21.94
CA ARG A 119 -18.22 -6.95 -23.23
C ARG A 119 -17.35 -7.97 -23.95
N LYS A 120 -17.88 -9.16 -24.19
CA LYS A 120 -17.18 -10.21 -24.95
C LYS A 120 -17.93 -10.43 -26.26
N ARG A 121 -17.23 -10.24 -27.38
CA ARG A 121 -17.75 -10.54 -28.71
C ARG A 121 -17.47 -12.01 -29.01
N ILE A 122 -18.54 -12.76 -29.30
CA ILE A 122 -18.52 -14.14 -29.77
C ILE A 122 -19.07 -14.11 -31.20
N PRO A 123 -18.72 -15.04 -32.11
CA PRO A 123 -19.30 -15.05 -33.45
C PRO A 123 -20.84 -15.03 -33.39
N GLY A 124 -21.45 -13.96 -33.93
CA GLY A 124 -22.91 -13.76 -33.96
C GLY A 124 -23.51 -13.01 -32.77
N GLU A 125 -22.81 -12.86 -31.64
CA GLU A 125 -23.41 -12.28 -30.43
C GLU A 125 -22.42 -11.43 -29.61
N VAL A 126 -22.97 -10.42 -28.92
CA VAL A 126 -22.23 -9.64 -27.92
C VAL A 126 -22.83 -9.97 -26.57
N ILE A 127 -22.05 -10.64 -25.72
CA ILE A 127 -22.43 -10.88 -24.33
C ILE A 127 -21.90 -9.71 -23.50
N GLU A 128 -22.81 -9.00 -22.84
CA GLU A 128 -22.50 -7.99 -21.83
C GLU A 128 -22.82 -8.56 -20.45
N THR A 129 -21.85 -8.52 -19.54
CA THR A 129 -22.03 -8.98 -18.16
C THR A 129 -21.31 -8.05 -17.21
N THR A 130 -21.92 -7.79 -16.06
CA THR A 130 -21.28 -7.06 -14.97
C THR A 130 -20.68 -8.07 -14.00
N ILE A 131 -19.39 -7.96 -13.73
CA ILE A 131 -18.72 -8.73 -12.69
C ILE A 131 -18.17 -7.79 -11.62
N ASP A 132 -18.09 -8.27 -10.38
CA ASP A 132 -17.40 -7.56 -9.31
C ASP A 132 -15.89 -7.80 -9.40
N ILE A 133 -15.12 -6.73 -9.47
CA ILE A 133 -13.67 -6.75 -9.46
C ILE A 133 -13.14 -6.27 -8.13
N ALA A 134 -12.31 -7.10 -7.51
CA ALA A 134 -11.60 -6.77 -6.27
C ALA A 134 -10.34 -5.92 -6.55
N LEU A 135 -10.33 -4.68 -6.06
CA LEU A 135 -9.23 -3.73 -6.17
C LEU A 135 -8.29 -3.82 -4.95
N LYS A 136 -7.62 -4.97 -4.78
CA LYS A 136 -6.74 -5.26 -3.62
C LYS A 136 -5.63 -4.21 -3.47
N GLN A 137 -4.94 -3.90 -4.55
CA GLN A 137 -3.86 -2.90 -4.59
C GLN A 137 -4.34 -1.53 -4.14
N THR A 138 -5.38 -1.00 -4.80
CA THR A 138 -6.00 0.29 -4.47
C THR A 138 -6.46 0.33 -3.02
N THR A 139 -6.99 -0.77 -2.51
CA THR A 139 -7.41 -0.88 -1.11
C THR A 139 -6.24 -0.67 -0.15
N ALA A 140 -5.09 -1.31 -0.42
CA ALA A 140 -3.88 -1.09 0.36
C ALA A 140 -3.36 0.35 0.24
N SER A 141 -3.30 0.89 -0.99
CA SER A 141 -2.85 2.27 -1.25
C SER A 141 -3.69 3.31 -0.52
N LEU A 142 -5.02 3.14 -0.48
CA LEU A 142 -5.93 4.02 0.27
C LEU A 142 -5.67 3.97 1.78
N VAL A 143 -5.41 2.77 2.33
CA VAL A 143 -5.09 2.62 3.76
C VAL A 143 -3.78 3.33 4.08
N PHE A 144 -2.73 3.14 3.27
CA PHE A 144 -1.47 3.84 3.46
C PHE A 144 -1.61 5.36 3.35
N GLU A 145 -2.37 5.85 2.36
CA GLU A 145 -2.63 7.29 2.20
C GLU A 145 -3.45 7.87 3.37
N ALA A 146 -4.44 7.13 3.88
CA ALA A 146 -5.20 7.53 5.05
C ALA A 146 -4.32 7.67 6.30
N VAL A 147 -3.39 6.73 6.50
CA VAL A 147 -2.44 6.79 7.63
C VAL A 147 -1.46 7.94 7.45
N ASP A 148 -0.99 8.21 6.22
CA ASP A 148 -0.10 9.34 5.95
C ASP A 148 -0.80 10.68 6.22
N ASP A 149 -2.04 10.86 5.78
CA ASP A 149 -2.85 12.05 6.07
C ASP A 149 -3.04 12.26 7.59
N LEU A 150 -3.29 11.17 8.34
CA LEU A 150 -3.41 11.19 9.80
C LEU A 150 -2.11 11.57 10.52
N LEU A 151 -0.98 11.25 9.90
CA LEU A 151 0.34 11.67 10.35
C LEU A 151 0.75 13.01 9.71
N THR A 152 -0.20 13.81 9.22
CA THR A 152 0.03 15.12 8.62
C THR A 152 1.02 15.08 7.45
N TRP A 153 0.93 14.03 6.64
CA TRP A 153 1.81 13.71 5.52
C TRP A 153 3.26 13.42 5.91
N GLN A 154 3.49 13.01 7.16
CA GLN A 154 4.82 12.65 7.70
C GLN A 154 4.97 11.15 7.97
N SER A 155 4.15 10.28 7.38
CA SER A 155 4.45 8.85 7.34
C SER A 155 5.68 8.61 6.45
N PRO A 156 6.58 7.69 6.82
CA PRO A 156 7.64 7.27 5.90
C PRO A 156 7.09 6.46 4.71
N LEU A 157 5.85 5.97 4.78
CA LEU A 157 5.23 5.14 3.74
C LEU A 157 4.37 5.99 2.82
N LYS A 158 4.80 6.14 1.56
CA LYS A 158 4.10 6.91 0.52
C LYS A 158 3.49 5.98 -0.50
N ALA A 159 2.17 5.98 -0.61
CA ALA A 159 1.41 5.13 -1.52
C ALA A 159 1.37 5.69 -2.94
N GLU A 160 1.75 4.86 -3.92
CA GLU A 160 1.76 5.17 -5.35
C GLU A 160 2.23 6.60 -5.68
N PRO A 161 3.39 7.06 -5.17
CA PRO A 161 3.93 8.37 -5.53
C PRO A 161 4.38 8.36 -6.98
N ASN A 162 4.08 9.45 -7.69
CA ASN A 162 4.52 9.59 -9.08
C ASN A 162 5.88 10.26 -9.15
N TYR A 163 6.73 9.75 -10.04
CA TYR A 163 7.98 10.36 -10.45
C TYR A 163 7.95 10.56 -11.96
N ASP A 164 8.51 11.65 -12.44
CA ASP A 164 8.77 11.80 -13.87
C ASP A 164 9.84 10.79 -14.30
N ALA A 165 9.58 9.96 -15.32
CA ALA A 165 10.48 8.87 -15.67
C ALA A 165 11.83 9.35 -16.24
N ALA A 166 11.87 10.53 -16.86
CA ALA A 166 13.06 11.05 -17.50
C ALA A 166 13.98 11.79 -16.51
N SER A 167 13.40 12.73 -15.76
CA SER A 167 14.11 13.55 -14.79
C SER A 167 14.23 12.90 -13.40
N ARG A 168 13.42 11.86 -13.12
CA ARG A 168 13.34 11.16 -11.83
C ARG A 168 12.82 12.03 -10.67
N VAL A 169 12.34 13.23 -10.97
CA VAL A 169 11.82 14.18 -9.98
C VAL A 169 10.48 13.68 -9.43
N ALA A 170 10.33 13.75 -8.11
CA ALA A 170 9.10 13.41 -7.42
C ALA A 170 7.99 14.44 -7.71
N LEU A 171 6.76 13.99 -7.96
CA LEU A 171 5.61 14.87 -8.10
C LEU A 171 5.03 15.19 -6.72
N LEU A 172 5.45 16.31 -6.15
CA LEU A 172 5.09 16.74 -4.80
C LEU A 172 3.76 17.52 -4.75
N GLY A 173 3.00 17.29 -3.69
CA GLY A 173 1.80 18.04 -3.32
C GLY A 173 2.09 19.02 -2.18
N GLU A 174 1.02 19.48 -1.52
CA GLU A 174 1.11 20.35 -0.34
C GLU A 174 0.60 19.62 0.91
N PRO A 175 1.41 19.53 1.99
CA PRO A 175 2.82 19.96 2.10
C PRO A 175 3.76 19.12 1.21
N ALA A 176 5.00 19.56 0.98
CA ALA A 176 5.95 18.89 0.06
C ALA A 176 6.25 17.41 0.37
N THR A 177 5.94 16.92 1.57
CA THR A 177 6.05 15.50 1.94
C THR A 177 4.88 14.65 1.41
N ARG A 178 3.81 15.27 0.90
CA ARG A 178 2.62 14.64 0.34
C ARG A 178 2.80 14.32 -1.14
N PRO A 179 2.40 13.13 -1.61
CA PRO A 179 2.32 12.86 -3.05
C PRO A 179 1.28 13.72 -3.76
N LYS A 180 1.63 14.29 -4.93
CA LYS A 180 0.68 15.04 -5.76
C LYS A 180 -0.40 14.11 -6.30
N ARG A 181 -1.67 14.46 -6.05
CA ARG A 181 -2.85 13.77 -6.62
C ARG A 181 -3.46 14.65 -7.71
N ILE A 182 -3.61 14.08 -8.91
CA ILE A 182 -4.20 14.78 -10.06
C ILE A 182 -5.73 14.71 -10.01
N SER A 183 -6.25 13.57 -9.57
CA SER A 183 -7.68 13.32 -9.52
C SER A 183 -8.23 13.63 -8.13
N LYS A 184 -9.33 14.37 -8.10
CA LYS A 184 -10.11 14.63 -6.88
C LYS A 184 -10.96 13.41 -6.48
N TYR A 185 -11.24 12.50 -7.41
CA TYR A 185 -12.18 11.39 -7.19
C TYR A 185 -11.47 10.06 -6.95
N PHE A 186 -10.32 9.86 -7.57
CA PHE A 186 -9.57 8.61 -7.46
C PHE A 186 -8.06 8.91 -7.39
N PRO A 187 -7.45 8.97 -6.21
CA PRO A 187 -6.14 9.60 -6.02
C PRO A 187 -5.02 8.99 -6.87
N PHE A 188 -5.11 7.70 -7.18
CA PHE A 188 -4.07 6.96 -7.89
C PHE A 188 -4.26 6.92 -9.43
N TRP A 189 -5.34 7.47 -9.96
CA TRP A 189 -5.66 7.44 -11.40
C TRP A 189 -6.46 8.67 -11.88
N PRO A 190 -6.17 9.22 -13.07
CA PRO A 190 -5.13 8.79 -14.01
C PRO A 190 -3.74 9.16 -13.52
N ARG A 191 -2.76 8.34 -13.92
CA ARG A 191 -1.34 8.67 -13.73
C ARG A 191 -0.91 9.70 -14.76
N PRO A 192 -0.10 10.70 -14.38
CA PRO A 192 0.49 11.63 -15.34
C PRO A 192 1.26 10.87 -16.43
N ARG A 193 1.18 11.36 -17.67
CA ARG A 193 1.84 10.70 -18.80
C ARG A 193 3.36 10.72 -18.59
N GLY A 194 4.00 9.57 -18.81
CA GLY A 194 5.45 9.43 -18.65
C GLY A 194 5.89 9.30 -17.20
N SER A 195 4.98 9.13 -16.23
CA SER A 195 5.36 8.87 -14.85
C SER A 195 5.62 7.39 -14.57
N LEU A 196 6.50 7.14 -13.60
CA LEU A 196 6.62 5.87 -12.90
C LEU A 196 6.07 6.04 -11.48
N ALA A 197 5.37 5.02 -11.00
CA ALA A 197 4.88 4.96 -9.64
C ALA A 197 5.15 3.56 -9.09
N PRO A 198 6.12 3.38 -8.17
CA PRO A 198 6.18 2.22 -7.31
C PRO A 198 4.92 2.14 -6.47
N ASP A 199 4.48 0.94 -6.12
CA ASP A 199 3.28 0.74 -5.31
C ASP A 199 3.38 1.41 -3.93
N LEU A 200 4.56 1.31 -3.33
CA LEU A 200 4.87 1.97 -2.07
C LEU A 200 6.32 2.45 -2.08
N VAL A 201 6.56 3.64 -1.56
CA VAL A 201 7.91 4.15 -1.28
C VAL A 201 8.08 4.31 0.23
N ILE A 202 9.23 3.89 0.74
CA ILE A 202 9.68 4.14 2.10
C ILE A 202 10.75 5.22 2.04
N VAL A 203 10.50 6.35 2.70
CA VAL A 203 11.51 7.42 2.85
C VAL A 203 12.35 7.23 4.10
N GLU A 204 13.61 7.66 4.05
CA GLU A 204 14.54 7.65 5.18
C GLU A 204 14.18 8.73 6.20
N TYR A 205 13.99 9.96 5.72
CA TYR A 205 13.64 11.12 6.52
C TYR A 205 12.19 11.52 6.24
N ARG A 206 11.28 11.12 7.14
CA ARG A 206 9.83 11.30 6.98
C ARG A 206 9.34 12.77 6.92
N GLN A 207 10.18 13.70 7.36
CA GLN A 207 9.90 15.15 7.32
C GLN A 207 10.40 15.81 6.02
N GLN A 208 11.08 15.05 5.16
CA GLN A 208 11.58 15.53 3.87
C GLN A 208 10.74 14.94 2.72
N PRO A 209 10.71 15.61 1.55
CA PRO A 209 10.05 15.08 0.36
C PRO A 209 10.56 13.70 -0.05
N PHE A 210 9.73 12.92 -0.74
CA PHE A 210 10.05 11.56 -1.21
C PHE A 210 10.90 11.56 -2.50
N GLU A 211 11.80 12.52 -2.63
CA GLU A 211 12.79 12.56 -3.70
C GLU A 211 13.68 11.31 -3.66
N VAL A 212 14.18 10.87 -4.82
CA VAL A 212 14.93 9.61 -4.97
C VAL A 212 16.09 9.47 -3.97
N ASN A 213 16.75 10.57 -3.61
CA ASN A 213 17.84 10.57 -2.63
C ASN A 213 17.37 10.25 -1.20
N ASN A 214 16.13 10.61 -0.85
CA ASN A 214 15.51 10.32 0.45
C ASN A 214 14.74 8.99 0.44
N VAL A 215 14.69 8.25 -0.68
CA VAL A 215 14.05 6.93 -0.73
C VAL A 215 14.97 5.86 -0.17
N PHE A 216 14.52 5.16 0.87
CA PHE A 216 15.13 3.94 1.38
C PHE A 216 14.78 2.74 0.49
N ALA A 217 13.49 2.58 0.17
CA ALA A 217 13.01 1.48 -0.66
C ALA A 217 11.79 1.88 -1.51
N ALA A 218 11.82 1.52 -2.79
CA ALA A 218 10.68 1.44 -3.69
C ALA A 218 10.21 -0.02 -3.75
N ILE A 219 8.96 -0.25 -3.37
CA ILE A 219 8.37 -1.57 -3.20
C ILE A 219 7.33 -1.77 -4.28
N GLU A 220 7.46 -2.88 -5.00
CA GLU A 220 6.39 -3.46 -5.81
C GLU A 220 5.65 -4.51 -4.96
N ILE A 221 4.32 -4.45 -4.95
CA ILE A 221 3.44 -5.34 -4.20
C ILE A 221 2.66 -6.20 -5.20
N LYS A 222 2.74 -7.53 -5.03
CA LYS A 222 2.03 -8.49 -5.88
C LYS A 222 1.03 -9.29 -5.09
N PHE A 223 -0.25 -9.04 -5.35
CA PHE A 223 -1.36 -9.84 -4.84
C PHE A 223 -1.52 -11.15 -5.63
N PRO A 224 -2.29 -12.13 -5.12
CA PRO A 224 -2.50 -13.39 -5.82
C PRO A 224 -3.08 -13.16 -7.22
N ASN A 225 -2.56 -13.92 -8.18
CA ASN A 225 -2.83 -13.83 -9.62
C ASN A 225 -2.27 -12.58 -10.33
N ASP A 226 -1.44 -11.77 -9.67
CA ASP A 226 -0.64 -10.72 -10.31
C ASP A 226 0.80 -11.20 -10.56
N TRP A 227 1.36 -10.81 -11.70
CA TRP A 227 2.65 -11.30 -12.18
C TRP A 227 3.70 -10.18 -12.17
N VAL A 228 4.89 -10.51 -11.69
CA VAL A 228 6.04 -9.58 -11.74
C VAL A 228 6.52 -9.43 -13.17
N LYS A 229 6.67 -8.19 -13.63
CA LYS A 229 7.26 -7.88 -14.93
C LYS A 229 8.70 -7.42 -14.74
N GLY A 230 9.67 -8.13 -15.33
CA GLY A 230 11.09 -7.77 -15.21
C GLY A 230 11.40 -6.34 -15.67
N LYS A 231 10.69 -5.85 -16.71
CA LYS A 231 10.79 -4.46 -17.15
C LYS A 231 10.45 -3.46 -16.04
N GLN A 232 9.43 -3.74 -15.24
CA GLN A 232 8.99 -2.86 -14.14
C GLN A 232 10.08 -2.76 -13.06
N MET A 233 10.69 -3.89 -12.68
CA MET A 233 11.80 -3.90 -11.72
C MET A 233 13.01 -3.13 -12.25
N GLY A 234 13.30 -3.26 -13.55
CA GLY A 234 14.35 -2.48 -14.21
C GLY A 234 14.02 -0.98 -14.29
N ASP A 235 12.77 -0.61 -14.57
CA ASP A 235 12.30 0.78 -14.57
C ASP A 235 12.46 1.40 -13.17
N TYR A 236 12.12 0.69 -12.10
CA TYR A 236 12.32 1.19 -10.74
C TYR A 236 13.77 1.25 -10.31
N ALA A 237 14.63 0.31 -10.75
CA ALA A 237 16.06 0.43 -10.51
C ALA A 237 16.63 1.68 -11.18
N ARG A 238 16.27 1.94 -12.44
CA ARG A 238 16.67 3.17 -13.16
C ARG A 238 16.18 4.43 -12.46
N LEU A 239 14.92 4.43 -12.01
CA LEU A 239 14.34 5.52 -11.23
C LEU A 239 15.15 5.78 -9.96
N MET A 240 15.58 4.72 -9.28
CA MET A 240 16.38 4.78 -8.05
C MET A 240 17.89 4.94 -8.33
N ASN A 241 18.27 5.71 -9.35
CA ASN A 241 19.67 5.95 -9.74
C ASN A 241 20.48 4.68 -10.03
N GLU A 242 19.86 3.71 -10.71
CA GLU A 242 20.41 2.38 -10.98
C GLU A 242 20.67 1.52 -9.73
N ASP A 243 20.24 1.98 -8.54
CA ASP A 243 20.42 1.28 -7.28
C ASP A 243 19.34 0.21 -7.08
N LYS A 244 19.64 -1.01 -7.52
CA LYS A 244 18.79 -2.19 -7.30
C LYS A 244 18.58 -2.50 -5.82
N THR A 245 19.42 -2.01 -4.91
CA THR A 245 19.28 -2.24 -3.48
C THR A 245 18.17 -1.36 -2.88
N LYS A 246 17.74 -0.31 -3.57
CA LYS A 246 16.53 0.45 -3.19
C LYS A 246 15.25 -0.18 -3.72
N VAL A 247 15.30 -1.27 -4.48
CA VAL A 247 14.09 -1.89 -5.03
C VAL A 247 13.77 -3.18 -4.27
N ALA A 248 12.52 -3.32 -3.85
CA ALA A 248 12.04 -4.53 -3.19
C ALA A 248 10.75 -5.04 -3.85
N LEU A 249 10.54 -6.35 -3.75
CA LEU A 249 9.33 -7.02 -4.20
C LEU A 249 8.69 -7.71 -3.01
N MET A 250 7.39 -7.50 -2.82
CA MET A 250 6.61 -8.16 -1.77
C MET A 250 5.42 -8.89 -2.39
N ARG A 251 5.39 -10.22 -2.30
CA ARG A 251 4.23 -11.02 -2.69
C ARG A 251 3.30 -11.24 -1.51
N VAL A 252 2.01 -11.14 -1.76
CA VAL A 252 0.97 -11.25 -0.75
C VAL A 252 0.17 -12.53 -1.06
N PRO A 253 0.00 -13.45 -0.10
CA PRO A 253 0.45 -13.38 1.30
C PRO A 253 1.86 -13.94 1.55
N GLU A 254 2.56 -14.45 0.55
CA GLU A 254 3.71 -15.34 0.71
C GLU A 254 4.93 -14.68 1.37
N ASP A 255 5.13 -13.38 1.16
CA ASP A 255 6.20 -12.59 1.76
C ASP A 255 5.72 -11.73 2.95
N CYS A 256 4.46 -11.90 3.34
CA CYS A 256 3.79 -11.25 4.48
C CYS A 256 3.84 -12.13 5.75
N THR A 257 4.99 -12.76 6.02
CA THR A 257 5.20 -13.63 7.19
C THR A 257 5.80 -12.83 8.36
N GLY A 258 5.35 -13.07 9.58
CA GLY A 258 5.97 -12.52 10.80
C GLY A 258 5.16 -11.48 11.58
N TYR A 259 3.84 -11.41 11.36
CA TYR A 259 2.94 -10.67 12.27
C TYR A 259 2.00 -11.66 12.97
N GLU A 260 2.25 -11.91 14.25
CA GLU A 260 1.24 -12.42 15.17
C GLU A 260 0.69 -11.19 15.93
N PRO A 261 -0.60 -10.83 15.79
CA PRO A 261 -1.17 -9.78 16.61
C PRO A 261 -1.04 -10.22 18.06
N SER A 262 -0.27 -9.46 18.84
CA SER A 262 -0.16 -9.70 20.28
C SER A 262 -1.56 -9.66 20.88
N ALA A 263 -2.05 -10.81 21.34
CA ALA A 263 -3.39 -10.96 21.90
C ALA A 263 -3.59 -10.09 23.16
N ASP A 264 -2.51 -9.62 23.78
CA ASP A 264 -2.52 -8.76 24.95
C ASP A 264 -1.36 -7.78 24.83
N GLY A 265 -1.62 -6.47 24.70
CA GLY A 265 -0.65 -5.39 24.44
C GLY A 265 0.54 -5.24 25.40
N LYS A 266 1.35 -6.29 25.57
CA LYS A 266 2.64 -6.31 26.24
C LYS A 266 3.73 -6.24 25.16
N PRO A 267 4.73 -5.37 25.36
CA PRO A 267 5.86 -5.28 24.44
C PRO A 267 6.63 -6.60 24.41
N GLU A 268 7.00 -7.05 23.21
CA GLU A 268 7.92 -8.18 23.01
C GLU A 268 9.20 -7.97 23.83
N ARG A 269 9.52 -8.94 24.69
CA ARG A 269 10.82 -8.96 25.35
C ARG A 269 11.87 -9.25 24.28
N GLY A 270 12.70 -8.24 24.01
CA GLY A 270 13.81 -8.32 23.07
C GLY A 270 14.61 -9.61 23.21
N ALA A 271 14.89 -10.24 22.08
CA ALA A 271 15.73 -11.42 21.99
C ALA A 271 17.03 -11.21 22.78
N ARG A 272 17.28 -12.10 23.76
CA ARG A 272 18.55 -12.11 24.49
C ARG A 272 19.68 -12.41 23.49
N PRO A 273 20.81 -11.65 23.53
CA PRO A 273 21.95 -12.00 22.71
C PRO A 273 22.45 -13.39 23.10
N ARG A 274 22.62 -14.26 22.10
CA ARG A 274 23.29 -15.55 22.28
C ARG A 274 24.71 -15.26 22.78
N ARG A 275 25.03 -15.79 23.96
CA ARG A 275 26.42 -15.88 24.42
C ARG A 275 27.08 -16.99 23.62
N ASP A 276 28.09 -16.63 22.85
CA ASP A 276 29.03 -17.57 22.27
C ASP A 276 29.76 -18.31 23.41
N ARG A 277 29.83 -19.63 23.28
CA ARG A 277 30.76 -20.52 23.99
C ARG A 277 31.38 -21.43 22.96
#